data_AF-A0A971U4L8-F1
#
_entry.id   AF-A0A971U4L8-F1
#
_cell.length_a   1.000
_cell.length_b   1.000
_cell.length_c   1.000
_cell.angle_alpha   90.00
_cell.angle_beta   90.00
_cell.angle_gamma   90.00
#
_symmetry.space_group_name_H-M   'P 1'
#
loop_
_entity.id
_entity.type
_entity.pdbx_description
1 polymer ?
#
loop_
_entity_poly.entity_id
_entity_poly.type
_entity_poly.pdbx_seq_one_letter_code
_entity_poly.pdbx_strand_id
1 'polypeptide(L)'
;MKFSDGFWLMRPDVTAYYPQHVHDAEVQGESLLLYGPFQRVEGRRGTTDVGLLTVRLSSPMENVIHVEAWHHQGALDPGPHFAKQEQVPEVSLY
;
A
#
# COMPACT_ATOMS: atom_id res chain seq x y z
N MET A 1 -2.65 -1.20 -19.43
CA MET A 1 -3.99 -1.84 -19.34
C MET A 1 -5.03 -0.75 -19.05
N LYS A 2 -6.29 -0.92 -19.47
CA LYS A 2 -7.39 0.02 -19.20
C LYS A 2 -8.41 -0.63 -18.27
N PHE A 3 -8.63 -0.02 -17.09
CA PHE A 3 -9.53 -0.53 -16.05
C PHE A 3 -10.88 0.21 -15.99
N SER A 4 -10.88 1.51 -16.30
CA SER A 4 -12.09 2.33 -16.36
C SER A 4 -12.75 2.30 -17.74
N ASP A 5 -14.04 2.60 -17.79
CA ASP A 5 -14.81 2.87 -18.99
C ASP A 5 -15.32 4.33 -18.96
N GLY A 6 -14.46 5.23 -19.44
CA GLY A 6 -14.67 6.67 -19.31
C GLY A 6 -14.39 7.15 -17.89
N PHE A 7 -15.05 8.24 -17.50
CA PHE A 7 -14.86 8.87 -16.19
C PHE A 7 -15.73 8.22 -15.09
N TRP A 8 -16.88 7.67 -15.45
CA TRP A 8 -17.93 7.31 -14.49
C TRP A 8 -17.99 5.82 -14.17
N LEU A 9 -17.49 4.96 -15.05
CA LEU A 9 -17.70 3.52 -14.97
C LEU A 9 -16.38 2.76 -14.87
N MET A 10 -16.44 1.61 -14.21
CA MET A 10 -15.43 0.57 -14.33
C MET A 10 -15.83 -0.36 -15.48
N ARG A 11 -14.84 -1.05 -16.07
CA ARG A 11 -15.15 -2.09 -17.06
C ARG A 11 -15.94 -3.24 -16.40
N PRO A 12 -16.81 -3.95 -17.15
CA PRO A 12 -17.77 -4.92 -16.58
C PRO A 12 -17.13 -6.05 -15.75
N ASP A 13 -15.89 -6.40 -16.06
CA ASP A 13 -15.10 -7.47 -15.47
C ASP A 13 -14.12 -6.98 -14.39
N VAL A 14 -14.20 -5.70 -14.00
CA VAL A 14 -13.29 -5.08 -13.02
C VAL A 14 -14.06 -4.66 -11.78
N THR A 15 -13.70 -5.23 -10.64
CA THR A 15 -14.09 -4.71 -9.31
C THR A 15 -12.90 -3.99 -8.70
N ALA A 16 -13.06 -2.70 -8.41
CA ALA A 16 -12.00 -1.91 -7.80
C ALA A 16 -12.20 -1.76 -6.28
N TYR A 17 -11.12 -1.97 -5.54
CA TYR A 17 -11.04 -1.73 -4.11
C TYR A 17 -9.95 -0.68 -3.87
N TYR A 18 -10.31 0.39 -3.17
CA TYR A 18 -9.42 1.51 -2.89
C TYR A 18 -9.35 1.74 -1.38
N PRO A 19 -8.15 1.94 -0.79
CA PRO A 19 -8.06 2.33 0.61
C PRO A 19 -8.75 3.68 0.81
N GLN A 20 -9.71 3.75 1.74
CA GLN A 20 -10.51 4.98 1.93
C GLN A 20 -9.89 5.96 2.93
N HIS A 21 -9.09 5.46 3.87
CA HIS A 21 -8.37 6.26 4.86
C HIS A 21 -7.22 5.44 5.44
N VAL A 22 -6.26 6.11 6.08
CA VAL A 22 -5.29 5.44 6.96
C VAL A 22 -6.03 5.12 8.27
N HIS A 23 -6.22 3.83 8.54
CA HIS A 23 -6.82 3.38 9.79
C HIS A 23 -5.81 3.36 10.92
N ASP A 24 -4.59 2.90 10.62
CA ASP A 24 -3.48 2.84 11.56
C ASP A 24 -2.14 3.00 10.83
N ALA A 25 -1.11 3.37 11.58
CA ALA A 25 0.25 3.56 11.09
C ALA A 25 1.28 3.05 12.10
N GLU A 26 2.32 2.38 11.60
CA GLU A 26 3.34 1.75 12.41
C GLU A 26 4.74 2.10 11.88
N VAL A 27 5.64 2.49 12.77
CA VAL A 27 7.05 2.66 12.42
C VAL A 27 7.78 1.34 12.62
N GLN A 28 8.40 0.84 11.56
CA GLN A 28 9.24 -0.35 11.58
C GLN A 28 10.63 0.01 11.07
N GLY A 29 11.57 0.22 12.01
CA GLY A 29 12.91 0.71 11.70
C GLY A 29 12.83 2.08 11.03
N GLU A 30 13.36 2.18 9.81
CA GLU A 30 13.35 3.39 8.97
C GLU A 30 12.19 3.42 7.97
N SER A 31 11.15 2.61 8.21
CA SER A 31 9.98 2.53 7.34
C SER A 31 8.68 2.84 8.09
N LEU A 32 7.73 3.41 7.36
CA LEU A 32 6.38 3.69 7.82
C LEU A 32 5.42 2.72 7.13
N LEU A 33 4.75 1.89 7.90
CA LEU A 33 3.67 1.02 7.42
C LEU A 33 2.33 1.73 7.66
N LEU A 34 1.47 1.71 6.65
CA LEU A 34 0.13 2.28 6.67
C LEU A 34 -0.89 1.19 6.36
N TYR A 35 -1.96 1.16 7.15
CA TYR A 35 -3.03 0.19 6.99
C TYR A 35 -4.30 0.89 6.47
N GLY A 36 -4.68 0.60 5.23
CA GLY A 36 -5.76 1.27 4.51
C GLY A 36 -6.94 0.35 4.18
N PRO A 37 -8.02 0.34 4.97
CA PRO A 37 -9.19 -0.49 4.67
C PRO A 37 -9.99 0.03 3.47
N PHE A 38 -10.66 -0.88 2.76
CA PHE A 38 -11.45 -0.57 1.55
C PHE A 38 -12.82 0.06 1.83
N GLN A 39 -13.16 0.23 3.11
CA GLN A 39 -14.32 0.97 3.57
C GLN A 39 -13.95 1.87 4.74
N ARG A 40 -14.76 2.89 5.00
CA ARG A 40 -14.61 3.74 6.18
C ARG A 40 -14.92 2.93 7.44
N VAL A 41 -13.98 2.92 8.38
CA VAL A 41 -14.17 2.28 9.68
C VAL A 41 -14.73 3.31 10.65
N GLU A 42 -16.01 3.18 10.98
CA GLU A 42 -16.72 4.10 11.89
C GLU A 42 -16.71 3.64 13.35
N GLY A 43 -16.31 2.39 13.60
CA GLY A 43 -16.21 1.82 14.93
C GLY A 43 -15.74 0.38 14.87
N ARG A 44 -15.65 -0.29 16.03
CA ARG A 44 -15.07 -1.64 16.15
C ARG A 44 -15.71 -2.69 15.24
N ARG A 45 -17.01 -2.60 14.94
CA ARG A 45 -17.65 -3.55 14.03
C ARG A 45 -17.22 -3.37 12.57
N GLY A 46 -16.78 -2.17 12.20
CA GLY A 46 -16.29 -1.86 10.85
C GLY A 46 -14.88 -2.38 10.56
N THR A 47 -14.17 -2.93 11.56
CA THR A 47 -12.82 -3.49 11.40
C THR A 47 -12.84 -4.97 10.99
N THR A 48 -14.01 -5.57 10.81
CA THR A 48 -14.17 -6.98 10.42
C THR A 48 -14.83 -7.08 9.06
N ASP A 49 -14.60 -8.18 8.35
CA ASP A 49 -15.18 -8.44 7.01
C ASP A 49 -14.85 -7.32 6.00
N VAL A 50 -13.61 -6.83 6.06
CA VAL A 50 -13.10 -5.75 5.21
C VAL A 50 -11.73 -6.12 4.67
N GLY A 51 -11.50 -5.90 3.38
CA GLY A 51 -10.16 -6.00 2.80
C GLY A 51 -9.28 -4.82 3.20
N LEU A 52 -7.97 -5.02 3.14
CA LEU A 52 -6.96 -4.07 3.60
C LEU A 52 -5.86 -3.94 2.56
N LEU A 53 -5.48 -2.71 2.21
CA LEU A 53 -4.20 -2.45 1.55
C LEU A 53 -3.18 -2.07 2.61
N THR A 54 -2.06 -2.79 2.63
CA THR A 54 -0.90 -2.37 3.40
C THR A 54 0.05 -1.62 2.48
N VAL A 55 0.51 -0.46 2.93
CA VAL A 55 1.49 0.36 2.21
C VAL A 55 2.72 0.55 3.08
N ARG A 56 3.91 0.20 2.57
CA ARG A 56 5.19 0.52 3.21
C ARG A 56 5.85 1.67 2.48
N LEU A 57 6.21 2.69 3.24
CA LEU A 57 7.03 3.81 2.79
C LEU A 57 8.42 3.66 3.41
N SER A 58 9.45 3.70 2.57
CA SER A 58 10.86 3.68 2.97
C SER A 58 11.66 4.61 2.06
N SER A 59 12.95 4.79 2.33
CA SER A 59 13.83 5.63 1.52
C SER A 59 15.10 4.86 1.17
N PRO A 60 15.31 4.45 -0.10
CA PRO A 60 16.54 3.78 -0.50
C PRO A 60 17.69 4.77 -0.72
N MET A 61 17.40 6.07 -0.91
CA MET A 61 18.37 7.15 -1.15
C MET A 61 17.73 8.51 -0.87
N GLU A 62 18.56 9.53 -0.68
CA GLU A 62 18.08 10.89 -0.46
C GLU A 62 17.12 11.35 -1.57
N ASN A 63 16.03 12.01 -1.21
CA ASN A 63 15.01 12.51 -2.13
C ASN A 63 14.23 11.42 -2.91
N VAL A 64 14.24 10.16 -2.45
CA VAL A 64 13.46 9.07 -3.06
C VAL A 64 12.60 8.37 -2.01
N ILE A 65 11.29 8.30 -2.26
CA ILE A 65 10.36 7.49 -1.46
C ILE A 65 10.09 6.19 -2.21
N HIS A 66 10.47 5.07 -1.61
CA HIS A 66 10.08 3.74 -2.07
C HIS A 66 8.72 3.39 -1.47
N VAL A 67 7.75 3.19 -2.38
CA VAL A 67 6.36 2.86 -2.04
C VAL A 67 6.08 1.44 -2.46
N GLU A 68 5.79 0.59 -1.48
CA GLU A 68 5.33 -0.78 -1.71
C GLU A 68 3.91 -0.91 -1.21
N ALA A 69 3.04 -1.53 -2.02
CA ALA A 69 1.65 -1.74 -1.67
C ALA A 69 1.25 -3.18 -1.96
N TRP A 70 0.62 -3.84 -1.00
CA TRP A 70 0.16 -5.23 -1.15
C TRP A 70 -1.20 -5.45 -0.50
N HIS A 71 -1.98 -6.35 -1.11
CA HIS A 71 -3.24 -6.85 -0.55
C HIS A 71 -3.04 -8.22 0.12
N HIS A 72 -2.38 -9.16 -0.59
CA HIS A 72 -2.06 -10.49 -0.07
C HIS A 72 -0.54 -10.69 -0.05
N GLN A 73 0.02 -10.97 1.12
CA GLN A 73 1.47 -11.21 1.28
C GLN A 73 1.87 -12.68 1.07
N GLY A 74 0.90 -13.59 0.94
CA GLY A 74 1.15 -15.03 0.77
C GLY A 74 1.51 -15.46 -0.66
N ALA A 75 1.63 -14.54 -1.60
CA ALA A 75 2.01 -14.86 -2.97
C ALA A 75 3.49 -15.27 -3.04
N LEU A 76 3.82 -16.18 -3.97
CA LEU A 76 5.22 -16.45 -4.31
C LEU A 76 5.82 -15.22 -4.98
N ASP A 77 7.06 -14.90 -4.63
CA ASP A 77 7.83 -13.82 -5.26
C ASP A 77 9.01 -14.41 -6.07
N PRO A 78 8.75 -14.95 -7.27
CA PRO A 78 9.81 -15.49 -8.11
C PRO A 78 10.59 -14.34 -8.76
N GLY A 79 11.90 -14.32 -8.52
CA GLY A 79 12.82 -13.43 -9.23
C GLY A 79 12.94 -13.75 -10.73
N PRO A 80 13.80 -13.02 -11.47
CA PRO A 80 14.78 -12.05 -10.96
C PRO A 80 14.17 -10.68 -10.65
N HIS A 81 14.76 -9.99 -9.67
CA HIS A 81 14.46 -8.58 -9.39
C HIS A 81 15.52 -7.68 -10.01
N PHE A 82 15.16 -6.43 -10.25
CA PHE A 82 16.15 -5.42 -10.64
C PHE A 82 17.17 -5.23 -9.53
N ALA A 83 18.45 -5.11 -9.91
CA ALA A 83 19.48 -4.67 -8.99
C ALA A 83 19.21 -3.21 -8.59
N LYS A 84 18.95 -2.98 -7.31
CA LYS A 84 18.70 -1.65 -6.75
C LYS A 84 19.98 -1.14 -6.07
N GLN A 85 20.26 0.15 -6.21
CA GLN A 85 21.28 0.84 -5.43
C GLN A 85 20.62 1.38 -4.16
N GLU A 86 21.16 1.01 -3.01
CA GLU A 86 20.65 1.44 -1.70
C GLU A 86 21.76 2.21 -0.98
N GLN A 87 21.48 3.46 -0.66
CA GLN A 87 22.38 4.38 0.05
C GLN A 87 21.99 4.56 1.52
N VAL A 88 20.80 4.06 1.91
CA VAL A 88 20.23 4.08 3.27
C VAL A 88 20.47 5.45 3.95
N PRO A 89 19.73 6.49 3.50
CA PRO A 89 19.85 7.81 4.10
C PRO A 89 19.34 7.77 5.54
N GLU A 90 19.80 8.70 6.38
CA GLU A 90 19.20 8.90 7.70
C GLU A 90 17.75 9.37 7.54
N VAL A 91 16.81 8.59 8.07
CA VAL A 91 15.38 8.88 8.00
C VAL A 91 14.88 9.34 9.37
N SER A 92 14.45 10.60 9.47
CA SER A 92 13.68 11.07 10.64
C SER A 92 12.20 10.81 10.39
N LEU A 93 11.66 9.84 11.11
CA LEU A 93 10.24 9.74 11.36
C LEU A 93 10.06 10.43 12.71
N TYR A 94 9.32 11.55 12.73
CA TYR A 94 9.18 12.54 13.83
C TYR A 94 10.27 13.61 13.91
#